data_AF-A0A3B6LJP8-F1
#
_entry.id   AF-A0A3B6LJP8-F1
#
_cell.length_a   1.000
_cell.length_b   1.000
_cell.length_c   1.000
_cell.angle_alpha   90.00
_cell.angle_beta   90.00
_cell.angle_gamma   90.00
#
_symmetry.space_group_name_H-M   'P 1'
#
loop_
_entity.id
_entity.type
_entity.pdbx_description
1 polymer ?
#
loop_
_entity_poly.entity_id
_entity_poly.type
_entity_poly.pdbx_seq_one_letter_code
_entity_poly.pdbx_strand_id
1 'polypeptide(L)'
;MEVFEGVDFVRLRSMQHGGAYVHAAKDGRSVRLHRTGLSWSYNAVWAVQLRISASGTLYVLLRGAYGRYLGAPDASTRGSLCPFPPPCRVAAQRDFDEPEVLAIMWRAVATGRRGRGALLLHDASGRYLRANSRCLLPCRSSVSVSSCSSLGTAVQWVVEAVPRLQARPYLPIARDSEWGKLFALVCPPLSRLWVRWFSLEREIRWVRADDSGAFSEDDWASIRYTGRHTILMKGQVVNLLDPPESASSCTLCVRAGRYGEPSPLAINLPRSREPLDVVIFRVGSRADDELIYPDVMAPEMARAAPADDDEPLL
;
A
#
# COMPACT_ATOMS: atom_id res chain seq x y z
N MET A 1 2.37 20.06 -6.69
CA MET A 1 3.04 18.87 -6.13
C MET A 1 3.56 19.11 -4.72
N GLU A 2 3.74 20.37 -4.32
CA GLU A 2 3.92 20.87 -2.94
C GLU A 2 3.23 20.07 -1.82
N VAL A 3 2.03 19.52 -2.04
CA VAL A 3 1.31 18.72 -1.01
C VAL A 3 2.06 17.45 -0.59
N PHE A 4 2.91 16.89 -1.47
CA PHE A 4 3.69 15.67 -1.23
C PHE A 4 5.18 15.95 -0.97
N GLU A 5 5.62 17.21 -1.06
CA GLU A 5 7.02 17.57 -0.81
C GLU A 5 7.32 17.48 0.69
N GLY A 6 8.38 16.75 1.05
CA GLY A 6 8.76 16.51 2.44
C GLY A 6 7.80 15.61 3.24
N VAL A 7 6.83 14.95 2.58
CA VAL A 7 5.87 14.06 3.22
C VAL A 7 6.21 12.62 2.86
N ASP A 8 6.45 11.76 3.84
CA ASP A 8 6.81 10.36 3.60
C ASP A 8 5.60 9.43 3.49
N PHE A 9 4.53 9.72 4.22
CA PHE A 9 3.36 8.86 4.31
C PHE A 9 2.08 9.70 4.23
N VAL A 10 1.09 9.15 3.54
CA VAL A 10 -0.21 9.81 3.36
C VAL A 10 -1.37 8.84 3.49
N ARG A 11 -2.54 9.40 3.81
CA ARG A 11 -3.84 8.79 3.55
C ARG A 11 -4.56 9.63 2.49
N LEU A 12 -5.28 8.94 1.60
CA LEU A 12 -6.09 9.59 0.58
C LEU A 12 -7.56 9.47 0.96
N ARG A 13 -8.15 10.55 1.47
CA ARG A 13 -9.57 10.60 1.83
C ARG A 13 -10.42 10.99 0.63
N SER A 14 -11.52 10.27 0.42
CA SER A 14 -12.50 10.60 -0.60
C SER A 14 -13.38 11.78 -0.18
N MET A 15 -13.53 12.78 -1.06
CA MET A 15 -14.51 13.86 -0.86
C MET A 15 -15.95 13.41 -1.16
N GLN A 16 -16.13 12.40 -2.02
CA GLN A 16 -17.44 11.83 -2.36
C GLN A 16 -18.02 11.01 -1.22
N HIS A 17 -17.19 10.21 -0.55
CA HIS A 17 -17.59 9.30 0.52
C HIS A 17 -16.88 9.72 1.80
N GLY A 18 -17.49 10.65 2.53
CA GLY A 18 -16.94 11.15 3.80
C GLY A 18 -16.50 10.01 4.72
N GLY A 19 -15.28 10.14 5.27
CA GLY A 19 -14.65 9.14 6.14
C GLY A 19 -14.14 7.88 5.42
N ALA A 20 -14.20 7.80 4.08
CA ALA A 20 -13.63 6.70 3.32
C ALA A 20 -12.24 7.03 2.76
N TYR A 21 -11.33 6.08 2.85
CA TYR A 21 -9.95 6.20 2.42
C TYR A 21 -9.60 5.16 1.36
N VAL A 22 -8.63 5.51 0.51
CA VAL A 22 -8.04 4.56 -0.45
C VAL A 22 -7.24 3.52 0.31
N HIS A 23 -7.63 2.25 0.18
CA HIS A 23 -6.99 1.11 0.83
C HIS A 23 -6.35 0.15 -0.18
N ALA A 24 -5.13 -0.27 0.13
CA ALA A 24 -4.50 -1.47 -0.41
C ALA A 24 -5.29 -2.70 0.09
N ALA A 25 -6.11 -3.32 -0.77
CA ALA A 25 -6.95 -4.43 -0.33
C ALA A 25 -6.12 -5.66 0.07
N LYS A 26 -6.66 -6.41 1.02
CA LYS A 26 -6.02 -7.60 1.59
C LYS A 26 -5.86 -8.76 0.60
N ASP A 27 -6.36 -8.66 -0.63
CA ASP A 27 -6.10 -9.64 -1.70
C ASP A 27 -4.73 -9.39 -2.38
N GLY A 28 -4.06 -8.28 -2.08
CA GLY A 28 -2.77 -7.90 -2.64
C GLY A 28 -2.82 -7.27 -4.03
N ARG A 29 -4.00 -7.17 -4.66
CA ARG A 29 -4.14 -6.64 -6.03
C ARG A 29 -5.19 -5.56 -6.18
N SER A 30 -6.28 -5.59 -5.41
CA SER A 30 -7.34 -4.60 -5.54
C SER A 30 -7.02 -3.32 -4.78
N VAL A 31 -7.56 -2.19 -5.24
CA VAL A 31 -7.64 -0.95 -4.46
C VAL A 31 -9.10 -0.64 -4.18
N ARG A 32 -9.41 -0.37 -2.92
CA ARG A 32 -10.79 -0.19 -2.45
C ARG A 32 -10.94 1.03 -1.58
N LEU A 33 -12.12 1.62 -1.58
CA LEU A 33 -12.54 2.57 -0.58
C LEU A 33 -13.00 1.81 0.66
N HIS A 34 -12.45 2.18 1.79
CA HIS A 34 -12.84 1.64 3.08
C HIS A 34 -13.10 2.79 4.04
N ARG A 35 -14.24 2.73 4.75
CA ARG A 35 -14.49 3.65 5.86
C ARG A 35 -13.72 3.15 7.06
N THR A 36 -12.80 3.95 7.56
CA THR A 36 -12.13 3.66 8.82
C THR A 36 -13.10 3.97 9.96
N GLY A 37 -13.34 2.97 10.80
CA GLY A 37 -14.04 3.13 12.08
C GLY A 37 -13.07 3.53 13.19
N LEU A 38 -13.23 2.96 14.38
CA LEU A 38 -12.40 3.23 15.57
C LEU A 38 -10.94 2.71 15.49
N SER A 39 -10.55 2.04 14.39
CA SER A 39 -9.22 1.46 14.23
C SER A 39 -8.67 1.72 12.83
N TRP A 40 -7.57 2.46 12.80
CA TRP A 40 -6.80 2.74 11.59
C TRP A 40 -5.99 1.51 11.18
N SER A 41 -5.77 1.34 9.88
CA SER A 41 -5.07 0.19 9.31
C SER A 41 -3.93 0.66 8.43
N TYR A 42 -2.78 -0.02 8.50
CA TYR A 42 -1.67 0.17 7.55
C TYR A 42 -2.12 0.09 6.10
N ASN A 43 -3.18 -0.68 5.79
CA ASN A 43 -3.74 -0.77 4.44
C ASN A 43 -4.25 0.58 3.89
N ALA A 44 -4.53 1.57 4.76
CA ALA A 44 -4.96 2.91 4.38
C ALA A 44 -3.81 3.88 4.08
N VAL A 45 -2.59 3.51 4.48
CA VAL A 45 -1.40 4.37 4.41
C VAL A 45 -0.60 4.03 3.17
N TRP A 46 -0.16 5.08 2.48
CA TRP A 46 0.66 5.00 1.29
C TRP A 46 1.95 5.78 1.52
N ALA A 47 3.10 5.12 1.36
CA ALA A 47 4.38 5.80 1.33
C ALA A 47 4.51 6.58 0.03
N VAL A 48 5.04 7.79 0.12
CA VAL A 48 5.19 8.74 -0.98
C VAL A 48 6.59 8.60 -1.54
N GLN A 49 6.68 8.38 -2.84
CA GLN A 49 7.95 8.37 -3.57
C GLN A 49 7.84 9.37 -4.72
N LEU A 50 8.68 10.41 -4.71
CA LEU A 50 8.73 11.41 -5.77
C LEU A 50 9.71 10.97 -6.86
N ARG A 51 9.30 11.08 -8.12
CA ARG A 51 10.12 10.68 -9.27
C ARG A 51 10.02 11.69 -10.40
N ILE A 52 11.16 12.11 -10.93
CA ILE A 52 11.24 12.97 -12.11
C ILE A 52 11.42 12.05 -13.33
N SER A 53 10.54 12.19 -14.32
CA SER A 53 10.68 11.50 -15.61
C SER A 53 11.77 12.14 -16.47
N ALA A 54 12.19 11.45 -17.53
CA ALA A 54 13.16 11.99 -18.49
C ALA A 54 12.70 13.32 -19.12
N SER A 55 11.39 13.57 -19.20
CA SER A 55 10.80 14.82 -19.69
C SER A 55 10.87 15.99 -18.70
N GLY A 56 11.40 15.77 -17.49
CA GLY A 56 11.38 16.75 -16.38
C GLY A 56 10.04 16.82 -15.65
N THR A 57 9.04 16.02 -16.05
CA THR A 57 7.76 15.95 -15.34
C THR A 57 7.95 15.21 -14.01
N LEU A 58 7.60 15.86 -12.90
CA LEU A 58 7.56 15.25 -11.58
C LEU A 58 6.27 14.43 -11.40
N TYR A 59 6.43 13.24 -10.84
CA TYR A 59 5.38 12.27 -10.53
C TYR A 59 5.46 11.85 -9.07
N VAL A 60 4.31 11.46 -8.52
CA VAL A 60 4.20 10.78 -7.23
C VAL A 60 3.82 9.33 -7.45
N LEU A 61 4.59 8.44 -6.82
CA LEU A 61 4.33 7.03 -6.69
C LEU A 61 3.85 6.80 -5.25
N LEU A 62 2.77 6.04 -5.11
CA LEU A 62 2.13 5.80 -3.81
C LEU A 62 2.22 4.31 -3.48
N ARG A 63 3.08 3.96 -2.53
CA ARG A 63 3.42 2.58 -2.18
C ARG A 63 2.63 2.11 -0.96
N GLY A 64 1.81 1.08 -1.12
CA GLY A 64 0.95 0.56 -0.07
C GLY A 64 1.66 -0.40 0.88
N ALA A 65 0.92 -0.87 1.89
CA ALA A 65 1.43 -1.74 2.95
C ALA A 65 1.94 -3.12 2.51
N TYR A 66 1.70 -3.52 1.26
CA TYR A 66 2.23 -4.74 0.65
C TYR A 66 3.41 -4.47 -0.29
N GLY A 67 4.04 -3.29 -0.22
CA GLY A 67 5.14 -2.86 -1.09
C GLY A 67 4.70 -2.47 -2.51
N ARG A 68 3.48 -2.82 -2.92
CA ARG A 68 2.92 -2.51 -4.24
C ARG A 68 2.43 -1.07 -4.34
N TYR A 69 2.44 -0.55 -5.56
CA TYR A 69 2.07 0.82 -5.86
C TYR A 69 0.61 0.96 -6.28
N LEU A 70 -0.02 2.07 -5.91
CA LEU A 70 -1.32 2.48 -6.46
C LEU A 70 -1.14 2.69 -7.97
N GLY A 71 -1.78 1.85 -8.77
CA GLY A 71 -1.66 1.88 -10.21
C GLY A 71 -2.99 2.05 -10.91
N ALA A 72 -2.98 2.87 -11.97
CA ALA A 72 -4.01 2.91 -12.98
C ALA A 72 -4.00 1.60 -13.81
N PRO A 73 -5.13 1.24 -14.43
CA PRO A 73 -5.16 0.16 -15.42
C PRO A 73 -4.38 0.58 -16.67
N ASP A 74 -3.85 -0.39 -17.43
CA ASP A 74 -3.10 -0.05 -18.64
C ASP A 74 -4.00 0.67 -19.65
N ALA A 75 -3.40 1.49 -20.51
CA ALA A 75 -4.14 2.27 -21.50
C ALA A 75 -4.96 1.33 -22.42
N SER A 76 -4.37 0.18 -22.77
CA SER A 76 -4.94 -0.89 -23.60
C SER A 76 -5.96 -1.77 -22.88
N THR A 77 -6.02 -1.74 -21.54
CA THR A 77 -7.02 -2.51 -20.78
C THR A 77 -8.41 -1.95 -21.09
N ARG A 78 -9.15 -2.65 -21.96
CA ARG A 78 -10.61 -2.53 -22.02
C ARG A 78 -11.10 -2.76 -20.58
N GLY A 79 -11.88 -1.82 -20.05
CA GLY A 79 -12.23 -1.81 -18.62
C GLY A 79 -12.72 -3.19 -18.15
N SER A 80 -12.55 -3.49 -16.86
CA SER A 80 -13.00 -4.76 -16.29
C SER A 80 -14.45 -5.04 -16.72
N LEU A 81 -14.75 -6.31 -17.03
CA LEU A 81 -16.07 -6.81 -17.45
C LEU A 81 -17.09 -6.57 -16.32
N CYS A 82 -17.49 -5.33 -16.14
CA CYS A 82 -18.74 -5.00 -15.47
C CYS A 82 -19.85 -5.41 -16.46
N PRO A 83 -20.85 -6.20 -16.04
CA PRO A 83 -21.98 -6.59 -16.90
C PRO A 83 -22.80 -5.41 -17.42
N PHE A 84 -22.49 -4.17 -17.00
CA PHE A 84 -23.19 -2.95 -17.38
C PHE A 84 -22.19 -1.90 -17.88
N PRO A 85 -22.44 -1.28 -19.05
CA PRO A 85 -21.58 -0.25 -19.60
C PRO A 85 -21.67 1.09 -18.86
N PRO A 86 -20.58 1.88 -18.85
CA PRO A 86 -19.27 1.54 -19.40
C PRO A 86 -18.42 0.72 -18.40
N PRO A 87 -17.53 -0.15 -18.91
CA PRO A 87 -16.70 -1.00 -18.07
C PRO A 87 -15.78 -0.16 -17.17
N CYS A 88 -15.79 -0.44 -15.87
CA CYS A 88 -15.00 0.33 -14.91
C CYS A 88 -13.52 0.03 -15.09
N ARG A 89 -12.73 1.07 -15.39
CA ARG A 89 -11.26 1.01 -15.41
C ARG A 89 -10.76 1.08 -13.97
N VAL A 90 -10.73 -0.07 -13.28
CA VAL A 90 -10.44 -0.16 -11.84
C VAL A 90 -8.95 0.04 -11.58
N ALA A 91 -8.61 0.83 -10.56
CA ALA A 91 -7.25 0.98 -10.05
C ALA A 91 -6.84 -0.27 -9.23
N ALA A 92 -5.57 -0.61 -9.28
CA ALA A 92 -5.02 -1.82 -8.70
C ALA A 92 -3.71 -1.55 -7.95
N GLN A 93 -3.28 -2.51 -7.16
CA GLN A 93 -1.93 -2.57 -6.59
C GLN A 93 -1.02 -3.23 -7.63
N ARG A 94 0.01 -2.51 -8.07
CA ARG A 94 0.92 -2.93 -9.15
C ARG A 94 2.36 -3.00 -8.67
N ASP A 95 3.11 -3.87 -9.31
CA ASP A 95 4.53 -4.07 -9.07
C ASP A 95 5.32 -3.04 -9.90
N PHE A 96 6.54 -2.71 -9.46
CA PHE A 96 7.44 -1.79 -10.15
C PHE A 96 8.54 -2.57 -10.87
N ASP A 97 8.14 -3.26 -11.96
CA ASP A 97 8.99 -4.25 -12.63
C ASP A 97 9.93 -3.66 -13.68
N GLU A 98 9.60 -2.47 -14.20
CA GLU A 98 10.36 -1.78 -15.25
C GLU A 98 10.83 -0.40 -14.76
N PRO A 99 11.88 0.20 -15.34
CA PRO A 99 12.33 1.54 -14.97
C PRO A 99 11.24 2.60 -15.09
N GLU A 100 10.34 2.47 -16.06
CA GLU A 100 9.27 3.43 -16.30
C GLU A 100 7.92 2.73 -16.45
N VAL A 101 7.22 2.59 -15.33
CA VAL A 101 5.86 2.04 -15.29
C VAL A 101 4.87 3.19 -15.22
N LEU A 102 4.40 3.69 -16.38
CA LEU A 102 3.45 4.81 -16.46
C LEU A 102 2.16 4.57 -15.66
N ALA A 103 1.77 3.31 -15.49
CA ALA A 103 0.57 2.92 -14.74
C ALA A 103 0.63 3.31 -13.26
N ILE A 104 1.81 3.42 -12.64
CA ILE A 104 1.94 3.76 -11.21
C ILE A 104 2.31 5.23 -10.98
N MET A 105 2.47 6.00 -12.06
CA MET A 105 2.88 7.39 -12.02
C MET A 105 1.68 8.32 -11.99
N TRP A 106 1.55 9.07 -10.89
CA TRP A 106 0.46 10.03 -10.70
C TRP A 106 0.99 11.46 -10.69
N ARG A 107 0.16 12.38 -11.17
CA ARG A 107 0.37 13.82 -11.05
C ARG A 107 -0.72 14.41 -10.18
N ALA A 108 -0.29 15.22 -9.21
CA ALA A 108 -1.17 15.87 -8.26
C ALA A 108 -1.42 17.33 -8.66
N VAL A 109 -2.69 17.66 -8.88
CA VAL A 109 -3.15 19.00 -9.25
C VAL A 109 -4.06 19.54 -8.16
N ALA A 110 -3.68 20.65 -7.53
CA ALA A 110 -4.48 21.29 -6.49
C ALA A 110 -5.76 21.88 -7.10
N THR A 111 -6.90 21.77 -6.41
CA THR A 111 -8.19 22.28 -6.90
C THR A 111 -8.41 23.79 -6.63
N GLY A 112 -7.35 24.54 -6.32
CA GLY A 112 -7.38 25.97 -6.03
C GLY A 112 -7.98 26.32 -4.65
N ARG A 113 -7.93 27.61 -4.28
CA ARG A 113 -8.32 28.15 -2.95
C ARG A 113 -9.78 27.83 -2.53
N ARG A 114 -10.68 27.58 -3.49
CA ARG A 114 -12.08 27.16 -3.23
C ARG A 114 -12.22 25.67 -2.89
N GLY A 115 -11.19 24.86 -3.12
CA GLY A 115 -11.24 23.40 -3.07
C GLY A 115 -11.04 22.74 -1.70
N ARG A 116 -11.20 23.44 -0.56
CA ARG A 116 -11.00 22.88 0.81
C ARG A 116 -9.74 22.01 0.96
N GLY A 117 -8.63 22.36 0.28
CA GLY A 117 -7.39 21.58 0.32
C GLY A 117 -7.42 20.24 -0.44
N ALA A 118 -8.44 19.98 -1.26
CA ALA A 118 -8.54 18.80 -2.10
C ALA A 118 -7.66 18.90 -3.36
N LEU A 119 -7.24 17.76 -3.86
CA LEU A 119 -6.48 17.63 -5.09
C LEU A 119 -7.09 16.59 -6.04
N LEU A 120 -6.67 16.68 -7.29
CA LEU A 120 -6.91 15.69 -8.32
C LEU A 120 -5.63 14.90 -8.54
N LEU A 121 -5.74 13.58 -8.58
CA LEU A 121 -4.67 12.70 -9.04
C LEU A 121 -5.01 12.26 -10.45
N HIS A 122 -4.12 12.49 -11.41
CA HIS A 122 -4.27 11.92 -12.74
C HIS A 122 -3.04 11.13 -13.15
N ASP A 123 -3.25 10.05 -13.88
CA ASP A 123 -2.16 9.23 -14.40
C ASP A 123 -1.43 9.92 -15.57
N ALA A 124 -0.40 9.25 -16.10
CA ALA A 124 0.36 9.72 -17.26
C ALA A 124 -0.50 9.94 -18.52
N SER A 125 -1.65 9.27 -18.64
CA SER A 125 -2.61 9.44 -19.74
C SER A 125 -3.66 10.53 -19.49
N GLY A 126 -3.58 11.25 -18.36
CA GLY A 126 -4.52 12.30 -17.99
C GLY A 126 -5.84 11.80 -17.42
N ARG A 127 -5.95 10.51 -17.05
CA ARG A 127 -7.16 9.97 -16.41
C ARG A 127 -7.10 10.20 -14.91
N TYR A 128 -8.17 10.75 -14.36
CA TYR A 128 -8.31 11.08 -12.94
C TYR A 128 -8.70 9.88 -12.11
N LEU A 129 -8.03 9.71 -10.96
CA LEU A 129 -8.42 8.76 -9.93
C LEU A 129 -9.81 9.13 -9.39
N ARG A 130 -10.70 8.16 -9.36
CA ARG A 130 -12.13 8.34 -9.09
C ARG A 130 -12.63 7.38 -8.02
N ALA A 131 -13.32 7.93 -7.04
CA ALA A 131 -14.19 7.21 -6.12
C ALA A 131 -15.47 6.75 -6.85
N ASN A 132 -15.72 5.45 -6.89
CA ASN A 132 -16.97 4.94 -7.46
C ASN A 132 -18.13 5.17 -6.48
N SER A 133 -19.24 5.72 -6.96
CA SER A 133 -20.42 6.03 -6.13
C SER A 133 -21.72 5.38 -6.64
N ARG A 134 -21.77 4.89 -7.88
CA ARG A 134 -23.01 4.45 -8.54
C ARG A 134 -22.90 3.15 -9.35
N CYS A 135 -21.98 2.24 -8.99
CA CYS A 135 -22.05 0.89 -9.56
C CYS A 135 -23.14 0.08 -8.83
N LEU A 136 -24.05 -0.57 -9.54
CA LEU A 136 -25.09 -1.43 -8.94
C LEU A 136 -24.56 -2.82 -8.49
N LEU A 137 -23.24 -3.07 -8.59
CA LEU A 137 -22.56 -4.36 -8.46
C LEU A 137 -21.20 -4.20 -7.73
N PRO A 138 -20.37 -5.25 -7.46
CA PRO A 138 -19.38 -5.29 -6.37
C PRO A 138 -18.23 -4.27 -6.45
N CYS A 139 -18.22 -3.42 -7.48
CA CYS A 139 -17.32 -2.29 -7.67
C CYS A 139 -17.71 -1.03 -6.86
N ARG A 140 -18.78 -1.03 -6.06
CA ARG A 140 -19.17 0.15 -5.24
C ARG A 140 -18.04 0.68 -4.38
N SER A 141 -17.30 -0.22 -3.74
CA SER A 141 -16.17 0.13 -2.89
C SER A 141 -14.84 0.12 -3.66
N SER A 142 -14.83 0.18 -4.98
CA SER A 142 -13.60 0.20 -5.77
C SER A 142 -13.19 1.63 -6.15
N VAL A 143 -11.90 1.80 -6.42
CA VAL A 143 -11.36 3.04 -6.99
C VAL A 143 -11.12 2.81 -8.47
N SER A 144 -11.49 3.75 -9.33
CA SER A 144 -11.34 3.65 -10.79
C SER A 144 -10.59 4.86 -11.35
N VAL A 145 -10.35 4.87 -12.66
CA VAL A 145 -9.86 6.04 -13.39
C VAL A 145 -10.88 6.51 -14.42
N SER A 146 -10.97 7.83 -14.63
CA SER A 146 -11.87 8.45 -15.60
C SER A 146 -11.20 9.58 -16.36
N SER A 147 -11.49 9.71 -17.66
CA SER A 147 -11.05 10.86 -18.46
C SER A 147 -11.80 12.16 -18.13
N CYS A 148 -12.84 12.09 -17.30
CA CYS A 148 -13.69 13.24 -17.01
C CYS A 148 -13.28 13.91 -15.68
N SER A 149 -12.74 15.12 -15.76
CA SER A 149 -12.38 15.94 -14.59
C SER A 149 -13.59 16.61 -13.92
N SER A 150 -14.71 16.78 -14.64
CA SER A 150 -15.91 17.46 -14.15
C SER A 150 -16.81 16.57 -13.28
N LEU A 151 -16.29 15.45 -12.77
CA LEU A 151 -17.00 14.51 -11.90
C LEU A 151 -17.16 15.00 -10.45
N GLY A 152 -16.88 16.28 -10.19
CA GLY A 152 -17.05 16.91 -8.89
C GLY A 152 -16.26 16.22 -7.79
N THR A 153 -16.91 15.94 -6.65
CA THR A 153 -16.27 15.35 -5.47
C THR A 153 -15.81 13.90 -5.68
N ALA A 154 -16.23 13.23 -6.76
CA ALA A 154 -15.82 11.85 -7.06
C ALA A 154 -14.36 11.73 -7.47
N VAL A 155 -13.74 12.79 -8.00
CA VAL A 155 -12.32 12.80 -8.40
C VAL A 155 -11.44 13.63 -7.46
N GLN A 156 -12.05 14.19 -6.41
CA GLN A 156 -11.37 15.02 -5.42
C GLN A 156 -10.95 14.20 -4.21
N TRP A 157 -9.69 14.36 -3.83
CA TRP A 157 -9.06 13.65 -2.73
C TRP A 157 -8.44 14.64 -1.76
N VAL A 158 -8.61 14.42 -0.46
CA VAL A 158 -7.84 15.13 0.56
C VAL A 158 -6.64 14.27 0.91
N VAL A 159 -5.46 14.88 0.89
CA VAL A 159 -4.22 14.25 1.33
C VAL A 159 -4.01 14.59 2.79
N GLU A 160 -4.00 13.57 3.62
CA GLU A 160 -3.67 13.68 5.03
C GLU A 160 -2.29 13.10 5.25
N ALA A 161 -1.36 13.91 5.74
CA ALA A 161 -0.03 13.43 6.10
C ALA A 161 -0.12 12.49 7.30
N VAL A 162 0.64 11.41 7.26
CA VAL A 162 0.80 10.47 8.37
C VAL A 162 2.22 10.66 8.92
N PRO A 163 2.37 10.97 10.22
CA PRO A 163 3.69 11.18 10.79
C PRO A 163 4.48 9.87 10.86
N ARG A 164 5.80 10.00 10.98
CA ARG A 164 6.70 8.87 11.20
C ARG A 164 6.51 8.35 12.62
N LEU A 165 6.40 7.04 12.77
CA LEU A 165 6.48 6.36 14.04
C LEU A 165 7.95 6.33 14.46
N GLN A 166 8.24 6.85 15.66
CA GLN A 166 9.61 6.93 16.20
C GLN A 166 10.22 5.55 16.53
N ALA A 167 9.38 4.54 16.73
CA ALA A 167 9.81 3.20 17.07
C ALA A 167 9.36 2.18 16.02
N ARG A 168 10.10 1.09 15.91
CA ARG A 168 9.71 -0.05 15.07
C ARG A 168 8.38 -0.63 15.54
N PRO A 169 7.39 -0.82 14.65
CA PRO A 169 6.14 -1.44 15.00
C PRO A 169 6.33 -2.94 15.27
N TYR A 170 5.59 -3.45 16.26
CA TYR A 170 5.50 -4.87 16.49
C TYR A 170 4.73 -5.55 15.35
N LEU A 171 5.22 -6.71 14.91
CA LEU A 171 4.48 -7.53 13.96
C LEU A 171 3.16 -7.99 14.58
N PRO A 172 2.08 -8.10 13.78
CA PRO A 172 0.81 -8.58 14.29
C PRO A 172 0.98 -9.95 14.93
N ILE A 173 0.56 -10.05 16.20
CA ILE A 173 0.57 -11.32 16.92
C ILE A 173 -0.21 -12.34 16.08
N ALA A 174 0.38 -13.51 15.90
CA ALA A 174 -0.33 -14.67 15.37
C ALA A 174 -1.34 -15.13 16.42
N ARG A 175 -2.46 -14.42 16.50
CA ARG A 175 -3.66 -15.00 17.10
C ARG A 175 -4.10 -16.05 16.10
N ASP A 176 -3.88 -17.31 16.46
CA ASP A 176 -4.43 -18.45 15.75
C ASP A 176 -5.84 -18.09 15.27
N SER A 177 -6.17 -18.38 14.02
CA SER A 177 -7.54 -18.18 13.57
C SER A 177 -8.44 -19.04 14.47
N GLU A 178 -9.08 -18.41 15.46
CA GLU A 178 -10.03 -19.07 16.36
C GLU A 178 -11.12 -19.78 15.53
N TRP A 179 -11.40 -19.25 14.34
CA TRP A 179 -12.22 -19.86 13.30
C TRP A 179 -11.71 -21.22 12.79
N GLY A 180 -10.41 -21.41 12.59
CA GLY A 180 -9.85 -22.70 12.17
C GLY A 180 -10.05 -23.79 13.22
N LYS A 181 -9.95 -23.44 14.51
CA LYS A 181 -10.20 -24.35 15.64
C LYS A 181 -11.72 -24.60 15.83
N LEU A 182 -12.55 -23.56 15.73
CA LEU A 182 -14.02 -23.67 15.77
C LEU A 182 -14.56 -24.55 14.64
N PHE A 183 -14.08 -24.42 13.41
CA PHE A 183 -14.56 -25.24 12.28
C PHE A 183 -14.00 -26.65 12.28
N ALA A 184 -12.78 -26.87 12.79
CA ALA A 184 -12.24 -28.21 13.02
C ALA A 184 -13.09 -29.00 14.04
N LEU A 185 -13.68 -28.29 15.02
CA LEU A 185 -14.58 -28.87 16.03
C LEU A 185 -15.99 -29.13 15.49
N VAL A 186 -16.54 -28.20 14.70
CA VAL A 186 -17.95 -28.24 14.26
C VAL A 186 -18.17 -29.08 12.99
N CYS A 187 -17.22 -29.14 12.05
CA CYS A 187 -17.37 -29.87 10.78
C CYS A 187 -16.02 -30.40 10.22
N PRO A 188 -15.50 -31.55 10.70
CA PRO A 188 -14.24 -32.14 10.25
C PRO A 188 -14.07 -32.42 8.73
N PRO A 189 -15.10 -32.81 7.95
CA PRO A 189 -14.92 -33.02 6.51
C PRO A 189 -14.85 -31.71 5.72
N LEU A 190 -15.49 -30.63 6.19
CA LEU A 190 -15.37 -29.31 5.59
C LEU A 190 -14.07 -28.63 5.99
N SER A 191 -13.53 -28.89 7.18
CA SER A 191 -12.23 -28.32 7.59
C SER A 191 -11.11 -28.71 6.61
N ARG A 192 -11.13 -29.89 5.99
CA ARG A 192 -10.16 -30.28 4.95
C ARG A 192 -10.32 -29.51 3.63
N LEU A 193 -11.56 -29.24 3.20
CA LEU A 193 -11.85 -28.40 2.04
C LEU A 193 -11.53 -26.92 2.30
N TRP A 194 -11.74 -26.46 3.55
CA TRP A 194 -11.44 -25.11 4.01
C TRP A 194 -9.95 -24.88 4.25
N VAL A 195 -9.22 -25.82 4.86
CA VAL A 195 -7.76 -25.78 4.92
C VAL A 195 -7.20 -25.75 3.50
N ARG A 196 -7.73 -26.50 2.53
CA ARG A 196 -7.29 -26.39 1.13
C ARG A 196 -7.63 -25.06 0.45
N TRP A 197 -8.73 -24.40 0.85
CA TRP A 197 -9.13 -23.07 0.35
C TRP A 197 -8.40 -21.90 1.05
N PHE A 198 -8.01 -22.07 2.31
CA PHE A 198 -7.34 -21.04 3.15
C PHE A 198 -5.84 -21.29 3.34
N SER A 199 -5.32 -22.45 2.96
CA SER A 199 -3.89 -22.70 2.75
C SER A 199 -3.46 -21.89 1.53
N LEU A 200 -3.19 -20.62 1.81
CA LEU A 200 -2.53 -19.73 0.89
C LEU A 200 -1.04 -20.06 0.96
N GLU A 201 -0.69 -21.17 0.33
CA GLU A 201 0.69 -21.50 0.01
C GLU A 201 1.17 -20.53 -1.07
N ARG A 202 2.35 -19.96 -0.84
CA ARG A 202 3.02 -19.04 -1.76
C ARG A 202 4.52 -19.31 -1.74
N GLU A 203 5.18 -18.94 -2.82
CA GLU A 203 6.62 -18.81 -2.82
C GLU A 203 7.01 -17.50 -2.13
N ILE A 204 7.96 -17.59 -1.19
CA ILE A 204 8.65 -16.45 -0.62
C ILE A 204 10.05 -16.48 -1.20
N ARG A 205 10.35 -15.50 -2.04
CA ARG A 205 11.73 -15.25 -2.46
C ARG A 205 12.35 -14.31 -1.44
N TRP A 206 13.54 -14.62 -0.97
CA TRP A 206 14.22 -13.79 0.01
C TRP A 206 15.69 -13.62 -0.31
N VAL A 207 16.22 -12.48 0.09
CA VAL A 207 17.63 -12.14 -0.03
C VAL A 207 18.07 -11.34 1.19
N ARG A 208 19.32 -11.51 1.59
CA ARG A 208 19.93 -10.73 2.67
C ARG A 208 20.59 -9.49 2.10
N ALA A 209 20.25 -8.33 2.64
CA ALA A 209 20.96 -7.09 2.34
C ALA A 209 22.22 -6.97 3.19
N ASP A 210 23.24 -6.31 2.64
CA ASP A 210 24.42 -5.89 3.39
C ASP A 210 24.10 -4.71 4.33
N ASP A 211 25.10 -4.23 5.07
CA ASP A 211 24.90 -3.15 6.03
C ASP A 211 24.51 -1.80 5.38
N SER A 212 24.79 -1.64 4.08
CA SER A 212 24.39 -0.47 3.28
C SER A 212 23.02 -0.62 2.62
N GLY A 213 22.42 -1.81 2.70
CA GLY A 213 21.13 -2.13 2.10
C GLY A 213 21.22 -2.65 0.66
N ALA A 214 22.43 -2.89 0.15
CA ALA A 214 22.64 -3.46 -1.17
C ALA A 214 22.52 -4.99 -1.14
N PHE A 215 22.07 -5.57 -2.25
CA PHE A 215 21.94 -7.00 -2.45
C PHE A 215 21.98 -7.32 -3.96
N SER A 216 22.43 -8.53 -4.31
CA SER A 216 22.46 -8.97 -5.71
C SER A 216 21.11 -9.53 -6.16
N GLU A 217 20.78 -9.38 -7.44
CA GLU A 217 19.62 -10.03 -8.05
C GLU A 217 19.83 -11.54 -8.28
N ASP A 218 21.05 -12.04 -8.15
CA ASP A 218 21.37 -13.45 -8.33
C ASP A 218 21.33 -14.26 -7.02
N ASP A 219 21.30 -13.57 -5.86
CA ASP A 219 21.41 -14.17 -4.53
C ASP A 219 20.05 -14.59 -3.91
N TRP A 220 18.98 -14.52 -4.69
CA TRP A 220 17.63 -14.80 -4.18
C TRP A 220 17.45 -16.30 -3.90
N ALA A 221 17.16 -16.62 -2.65
CA ALA A 221 16.69 -17.93 -2.23
C ALA A 221 15.16 -17.99 -2.24
N SER A 222 14.59 -19.19 -2.24
CA SER A 222 13.13 -19.37 -2.25
C SER A 222 12.68 -20.41 -1.23
N ILE A 223 11.52 -20.17 -0.61
CA ILE A 223 10.86 -21.13 0.28
C ILE A 223 9.37 -21.17 -0.02
N ARG A 224 8.72 -22.29 0.26
CA ARG A 224 7.25 -22.34 0.26
C ARG A 224 6.73 -22.03 1.66
N TYR A 225 5.86 -21.02 1.75
CA TYR A 225 5.23 -20.61 2.98
C TYR A 225 3.71 -20.78 2.90
N THR A 226 3.14 -21.48 3.87
CA THR A 226 1.69 -21.64 4.02
C THR A 226 1.19 -20.78 5.15
N GLY A 227 0.36 -19.79 4.82
CA GLY A 227 -0.29 -18.94 5.81
C GLY A 227 -0.27 -17.46 5.46
N ARG A 228 -0.52 -16.62 6.47
CA ARG A 228 -0.54 -15.16 6.34
C ARG A 228 0.21 -14.42 7.45
N HIS A 229 0.69 -15.11 8.47
CA HIS A 229 1.24 -14.47 9.64
C HIS A 229 2.70 -14.13 9.41
N THR A 230 2.98 -12.84 9.28
CA THR A 230 4.33 -12.35 9.00
C THR A 230 5.32 -12.75 10.07
N ILE A 231 4.90 -12.81 11.34
CA ILE A 231 5.76 -13.26 12.44
C ILE A 231 6.21 -14.72 12.30
N LEU A 232 5.33 -15.61 11.82
CA LEU A 232 5.65 -17.03 11.62
C LEU A 232 6.54 -17.20 10.37
N MET A 233 6.21 -16.48 9.31
CA MET A 233 7.02 -16.46 8.08
C MET A 233 8.43 -15.93 8.37
N LYS A 234 8.54 -14.86 9.16
CA LYS A 234 9.82 -14.31 9.64
C LYS A 234 10.65 -15.38 10.34
N GLY A 235 10.06 -16.09 11.31
CA GLY A 235 10.76 -17.16 12.03
C GLY A 235 11.30 -18.27 11.10
N GLN A 236 10.57 -18.63 10.04
CA GLN A 236 11.05 -19.62 9.07
C GLN A 236 12.19 -19.10 8.21
N VAL A 237 12.08 -17.86 7.72
CA VAL A 237 13.11 -17.27 6.84
C VAL A 237 14.42 -17.05 7.59
N VAL A 238 14.38 -16.53 8.82
CA VAL A 238 15.62 -16.25 9.59
C VAL A 238 16.38 -17.52 10.01
N ASN A 239 15.66 -18.64 10.21
CA ASN A 239 16.26 -19.93 10.52
C ASN A 239 16.98 -20.56 9.31
N LEU A 240 16.69 -20.09 8.10
CA LEU A 240 17.31 -20.55 6.86
C LEU A 240 18.50 -19.68 6.43
N LEU A 241 18.78 -18.60 7.17
CA LEU A 241 19.99 -17.81 6.98
C LEU A 241 21.22 -18.60 7.38
N ASP A 242 22.36 -18.28 6.76
CA ASP A 242 23.66 -18.81 7.14
C ASP A 242 24.59 -17.66 7.57
N PRO A 243 25.02 -17.58 8.85
CA PRO A 243 24.52 -18.40 9.96
C PRO A 243 23.05 -18.07 10.31
N PRO A 244 22.32 -18.98 10.98
CA PRO A 244 20.96 -18.73 11.42
C PRO A 244 20.89 -17.55 12.37
N GLU A 245 19.88 -16.70 12.22
CA GLU A 245 19.72 -15.51 13.04
C GLU A 245 18.44 -15.56 13.88
N SER A 246 18.43 -14.77 14.97
CA SER A 246 17.23 -14.61 15.75
C SER A 246 16.18 -13.81 14.96
N ALA A 247 14.91 -14.17 15.10
CA ALA A 247 13.82 -13.37 14.55
C ALA A 247 13.81 -11.92 15.10
N SER A 248 14.47 -11.64 16.23
CA SER A 248 14.63 -10.27 16.74
C SER A 248 15.76 -9.48 16.07
N SER A 249 16.73 -10.11 15.41
CA SER A 249 17.90 -9.45 14.81
C SER A 249 17.71 -9.07 13.34
N CYS A 250 16.53 -9.32 12.76
CA CYS A 250 16.24 -9.02 11.37
C CYS A 250 15.00 -8.13 11.18
N THR A 251 14.98 -7.37 10.09
CA THR A 251 13.82 -6.63 9.58
C THR A 251 13.45 -7.18 8.22
N LEU A 252 12.18 -7.53 8.04
CA LEU A 252 11.68 -8.01 6.75
C LEU A 252 11.05 -6.85 6.02
N CYS A 253 11.54 -6.60 4.81
CA CYS A 253 11.02 -5.60 3.92
C CYS A 253 10.48 -6.28 2.66
N VAL A 254 9.23 -6.00 2.30
CA VAL A 254 8.68 -6.46 1.02
C VAL A 254 9.20 -5.57 -0.11
N ARG A 255 9.54 -6.19 -1.23
CA ARG A 255 9.84 -5.52 -2.50
C ARG A 255 8.80 -5.92 -3.53
N ALA A 256 8.17 -4.96 -4.21
CA ALA A 256 7.21 -5.25 -5.26
C ALA A 256 7.78 -4.85 -6.62
N GLY A 257 8.33 -5.83 -7.33
CA GLY A 257 9.01 -5.65 -8.60
C GLY A 257 10.47 -5.19 -8.44
N ARG A 258 11.25 -5.38 -9.51
CA ARG A 258 12.71 -5.18 -9.50
C ARG A 258 13.15 -3.77 -9.13
N TYR A 259 12.38 -2.75 -9.52
CA TYR A 259 12.65 -1.34 -9.23
C TYR A 259 11.83 -0.81 -8.05
N GLY A 260 11.08 -1.69 -7.36
CA GLY A 260 10.34 -1.35 -6.17
C GLY A 260 11.28 -1.10 -5.00
N GLU A 261 10.99 -0.08 -4.21
CA GLU A 261 11.74 0.19 -2.99
C GLU A 261 11.33 -0.78 -1.87
N PRO A 262 12.32 -1.40 -1.17
CA PRO A 262 12.04 -2.24 -0.01
C PRO A 262 11.23 -1.47 1.05
N SER A 263 10.19 -2.13 1.57
CA SER A 263 9.24 -1.53 2.52
C SER A 263 9.06 -2.41 3.74
N PRO A 264 9.21 -1.90 4.97
CA PRO A 264 9.02 -2.71 6.16
C PRO A 264 7.64 -3.38 6.20
N LEU A 265 7.63 -4.69 6.35
CA LEU A 265 6.41 -5.48 6.35
C LEU A 265 5.77 -5.47 7.74
N ALA A 266 4.97 -4.45 8.04
CA ALA A 266 4.32 -4.25 9.34
C ALA A 266 2.95 -4.96 9.49
N ILE A 267 2.47 -5.65 8.44
CA ILE A 267 1.17 -6.34 8.44
C ILE A 267 1.27 -7.78 7.97
N ASN A 268 0.22 -8.55 8.27
CA ASN A 268 0.04 -9.90 7.77
C ASN A 268 -0.02 -9.93 6.23
N LEU A 269 0.55 -10.97 5.65
CA LEU A 269 0.65 -11.20 4.20
C LEU A 269 -0.72 -11.12 3.50
N PRO A 270 -0.74 -10.70 2.22
CA PRO A 270 -1.98 -10.64 1.46
C PRO A 270 -2.59 -12.04 1.28
N ARG A 271 -3.91 -12.07 1.10
CA ARG A 271 -4.72 -13.23 0.72
C ARG A 271 -4.55 -13.54 -0.77
N SER A 272 -3.30 -13.70 -1.19
CA SER A 272 -2.92 -14.08 -2.54
C SER A 272 -2.19 -15.43 -2.51
N ARG A 273 -1.91 -16.05 -3.65
CA ARG A 273 -0.92 -17.13 -3.79
C ARG A 273 0.31 -16.70 -4.60
N GLU A 274 0.32 -15.44 -5.03
CA GLU A 274 1.43 -14.86 -5.77
C GLU A 274 2.72 -14.90 -4.94
N PRO A 275 3.87 -15.01 -5.63
CA PRO A 275 5.17 -14.93 -5.00
C PRO A 275 5.35 -13.58 -4.31
N LEU A 276 6.11 -13.58 -3.22
CA LEU A 276 6.45 -12.37 -2.47
C LEU A 276 7.96 -12.27 -2.33
N ASP A 277 8.50 -11.13 -2.71
CA ASP A 277 9.92 -10.84 -2.59
C ASP A 277 10.19 -10.11 -1.28
N VAL A 278 11.13 -10.62 -0.51
CA VAL A 278 11.49 -10.12 0.80
C VAL A 278 12.99 -9.86 0.91
N VAL A 279 13.34 -8.62 1.19
CA VAL A 279 14.70 -8.21 1.52
C VAL A 279 14.84 -8.19 3.03
N ILE A 280 15.87 -8.85 3.54
CA ILE A 280 16.14 -9.00 4.97
C ILE A 280 17.28 -8.06 5.35
N PHE A 281 16.99 -7.13 6.26
CA PHE A 281 17.97 -6.21 6.82
C PHE A 281 18.39 -6.68 8.22
N ARG A 282 19.68 -6.58 8.54
CA ARG A 282 20.20 -6.83 9.88
C ARG A 282 19.82 -5.66 10.78
N VAL A 283 19.28 -5.94 11.96
CA VAL A 283 18.91 -4.90 12.93
C VAL A 283 20.16 -4.15 13.40
N GLY A 284 20.07 -2.82 13.41
CA GLY A 284 21.20 -1.93 13.75
C GLY A 284 22.26 -1.81 12.67
N SER A 285 22.00 -2.32 11.46
CA SER A 285 22.76 -1.92 10.28
C SER A 285 22.35 -0.51 9.85
N ARG A 286 23.23 0.18 9.10
CA ARG A 286 22.94 1.53 8.61
C ARG A 286 21.64 1.56 7.80
N ALA A 287 21.44 0.59 6.91
CA ALA A 287 20.22 0.53 6.11
C ALA A 287 18.96 0.24 6.93
N ASP A 288 19.09 -0.51 8.04
CA ASP A 288 17.98 -0.72 8.97
C ASP A 288 17.59 0.56 9.72
N ASP A 289 18.57 1.38 10.11
CA ASP A 289 18.35 2.65 10.79
C ASP A 289 17.69 3.71 9.87
N GLU A 290 17.87 3.59 8.55
CA GLU A 290 17.24 4.43 7.55
C GLU A 290 15.77 4.03 7.26
N LEU A 291 15.30 2.86 7.75
CA LEU A 291 13.93 2.42 7.55
C LEU A 291 12.93 3.29 8.33
N ILE A 292 11.94 3.81 7.62
CA ILE A 292 10.86 4.62 8.18
C ILE A 292 9.56 3.82 8.32
N TYR A 293 8.78 4.17 9.34
CA TYR A 293 7.51 3.50 9.67
C TYR A 293 6.39 4.54 9.82
N PRO A 294 5.17 4.27 9.35
CA PRO A 294 4.05 5.19 9.54
C PRO A 294 3.44 5.02 10.93
N ASP A 295 3.14 6.12 11.61
CA ASP A 295 2.28 6.09 12.79
C ASP A 295 0.81 6.00 12.36
N VAL A 296 0.34 4.76 12.22
CA VAL A 296 -1.03 4.47 11.78
C VAL A 296 -2.07 4.96 12.79
N MET A 297 -1.72 5.11 14.07
CA MET A 297 -2.66 5.51 15.11
C MET A 297 -2.67 7.02 15.33
N ALA A 298 -1.74 7.76 14.71
CA ALA A 298 -1.73 9.21 14.78
C ALA A 298 -3.06 9.82 14.32
N PRO A 299 -3.63 10.75 15.11
CA PRO A 299 -4.80 11.50 14.71
C PRO A 299 -4.49 12.38 13.48
N GLU A 300 -5.53 12.82 12.78
CA GLU A 300 -5.41 13.76 11.67
C GLU A 300 -4.66 15.01 12.15
N MET A 301 -3.44 15.23 11.66
CA MET A 301 -2.72 16.46 11.92
C MET A 301 -3.40 17.57 11.12
N ALA A 302 -4.24 18.36 11.77
CA ALA A 302 -4.63 19.66 11.24
C ALA A 302 -3.34 20.45 11.00
N ARG A 303 -3.03 20.78 9.74
CA ARG A 303 -1.96 21.74 9.45
C ARG A 303 -2.24 22.98 10.29
N ALA A 304 -1.26 23.38 11.11
CA ALA A 304 -1.31 24.65 11.81
C ALA A 304 -1.61 25.73 10.78
N ALA A 305 -2.69 26.49 11.00
CA ALA A 305 -2.90 27.71 10.26
C ALA A 305 -1.64 28.59 10.45
N PRO A 306 -1.17 29.30 9.41
CA PRO A 306 -0.18 30.34 9.65
C PRO A 306 -0.76 31.28 10.72
N ALA A 307 0.04 31.60 11.74
CA ALA A 307 -0.32 32.61 12.71
C ALA A 307 -0.70 33.87 11.94
N ASP A 308 -1.92 34.36 12.14
CA ASP A 308 -2.26 35.73 11.79
C ASP A 308 -1.35 36.61 12.65
N ASP A 309 -0.26 37.08 12.07
CA ASP A 309 0.50 38.21 12.56
C ASP A 309 -0.36 39.47 12.31
N ASP A 310 -1.44 39.62 13.06
CA ASP A 310 -2.11 40.90 13.24
C ASP A 310 -1.31 41.70 14.28
N GLU A 311 -0.27 42.37 13.78
CA GLU A 311 0.38 43.47 14.48
C GLU A 311 -0.53 44.72 14.40
N PRO A 312 -1.04 45.28 15.50
CA PRO A 312 -1.74 46.55 15.44
C PRO A 312 -0.72 47.68 15.26
N LEU A 313 -0.72 48.30 14.08
CA LEU A 313 -0.14 49.62 13.90
C LEU A 313 -0.91 50.63 14.76
N LEU A 314 -0.13 51.42 15.50
CA LEU A 314 -0.49 52.54 16.38
C LEU A 314 -1.59 53.46 15.84
#